data_AF-A0A831L382-F1
#
_entry.id   AF-A0A831L382-F1
#
_cell.length_a   1.000
_cell.length_b   1.000
_cell.length_c   1.000
_cell.angle_alpha   90.00
_cell.angle_beta   90.00
_cell.angle_gamma   90.00
#
_symmetry.space_group_name_H-M   'P 1'
#
loop_
_entity.id
_entity.type
_entity.pdbx_description
1 polymer ?
#
loop_
_entity_poly.entity_id
_entity_poly.type
_entity_poly.pdbx_seq_one_letter_code
_entity_poly.pdbx_strand_id
1 'polypeptide(L)'
;MVPMKTEDTIMAEYLLNGGKMLSKTCKDCGAPLFETKDGVCCVVCRELGAPGTTTPESEGESPSRTTENEPEQPKQPERLHAGPCSEEVAEEIEKAIVALCRRVPTESRAEDCYLLMKGIRKGVQALRDL
;
A
#
# COMPACT_ATOMS: atom_id res chain seq x y z
N MET A 1 5.99 10.63 -23.78
CA MET A 1 5.18 9.72 -22.96
C MET A 1 6.09 8.59 -22.51
N VAL A 2 6.38 8.49 -21.22
CA VAL A 2 7.08 7.32 -20.68
C VAL A 2 6.08 6.16 -20.70
N PRO A 3 6.39 5.02 -21.34
CA PRO A 3 5.49 3.88 -21.34
C PRO A 3 5.30 3.40 -19.89
N MET A 4 4.05 3.44 -19.40
CA MET A 4 3.68 2.86 -18.13
C MET A 4 3.84 1.34 -18.25
N LYS A 5 4.82 0.75 -17.57
CA LYS A 5 5.03 -0.69 -17.58
C LYS A 5 3.84 -1.38 -16.91
N THR A 6 3.32 -2.42 -17.56
CA THR A 6 2.25 -3.26 -16.98
C THR A 6 2.82 -4.18 -15.89
N GLU A 7 1.96 -4.66 -15.00
CA GLU A 7 2.35 -5.58 -13.91
C GLU A 7 3.10 -6.82 -14.45
N ASP A 8 2.58 -7.42 -15.53
CA ASP A 8 3.19 -8.57 -16.21
C ASP A 8 4.57 -8.24 -16.78
N THR A 9 4.75 -7.04 -17.34
CA THR A 9 6.03 -6.59 -17.89
C THR A 9 7.07 -6.45 -16.78
N ILE A 10 6.69 -5.84 -15.66
CA ILE A 10 7.55 -5.69 -14.49
C ILE A 10 7.97 -7.06 -13.96
N MET A 11 7.02 -7.98 -13.76
CA MET A 11 7.33 -9.33 -13.26
C MET A 11 8.24 -10.11 -14.22
N ALA A 12 7.99 -10.03 -15.52
CA ALA A 12 8.81 -10.70 -16.53
C ALA A 12 10.26 -10.18 -16.53
N GLU A 13 10.47 -8.86 -16.44
CA GLU A 13 11.81 -8.27 -16.34
C GLU A 13 12.57 -8.77 -15.11
N TYR A 14 11.92 -8.88 -13.95
CA TYR A 14 12.57 -9.37 -12.74
C TYR A 14 12.92 -10.87 -12.83
N LEU A 15 12.07 -11.70 -13.45
CA LEU A 15 12.41 -13.11 -13.72
C LEU A 15 13.61 -13.25 -14.65
N LEU A 16 13.65 -12.46 -15.73
CA LEU A 16 14.75 -12.46 -16.70
C LEU A 16 16.08 -11.99 -16.08
N ASN A 17 16.00 -11.11 -15.06
CA ASN A 17 17.16 -10.63 -14.31
C ASN A 17 17.56 -11.54 -13.12
N GLY A 18 16.96 -12.74 -13.02
CA GLY A 18 17.30 -13.74 -12.01
C GLY A 18 16.59 -13.59 -10.67
N GLY A 19 15.56 -12.75 -10.59
CA GLY A 19 14.63 -12.74 -9.46
C GLY A 19 13.78 -14.01 -9.43
N LYS A 20 13.45 -14.49 -8.24
CA LYS A 20 12.66 -15.71 -8.05
C LYS A 20 11.29 -15.36 -7.50
N MET A 21 10.25 -15.76 -8.23
CA MET A 21 8.86 -15.61 -7.78
C MET A 21 8.58 -16.57 -6.62
N LEU A 22 7.96 -16.05 -5.56
CA LEU A 22 7.55 -16.81 -4.39
C LEU A 22 6.05 -17.12 -4.45
N SER A 23 5.62 -18.14 -3.71
CA SER A 23 4.20 -18.50 -3.56
C SER A 23 3.41 -17.51 -2.68
N LYS A 24 4.12 -16.69 -1.90
CA LYS A 24 3.53 -15.62 -1.07
C LYS A 24 3.16 -14.43 -1.98
N THR A 25 2.05 -13.76 -1.69
CA THR A 25 1.59 -12.57 -2.43
C THR A 25 1.71 -11.31 -1.59
N CYS A 26 1.86 -10.17 -2.26
CA CYS A 26 1.89 -8.84 -1.65
C CYS A 26 0.50 -8.49 -1.11
N LYS A 27 0.42 -8.03 0.15
CA LYS A 27 -0.84 -7.65 0.79
C LYS A 27 -1.46 -6.38 0.17
N ASP A 28 -0.64 -5.55 -0.47
CA ASP A 28 -1.05 -4.24 -1.00
C ASP A 28 -1.65 -4.34 -2.41
N CYS A 29 -1.06 -5.16 -3.28
CA CYS A 29 -1.45 -5.26 -4.69
C CYS A 29 -1.93 -6.66 -5.11
N GLY A 30 -1.64 -7.71 -4.34
CA GLY A 30 -1.98 -9.10 -4.68
C GLY A 30 -0.97 -9.80 -5.60
N ALA A 31 0.00 -9.08 -6.17
CA ALA A 31 1.04 -9.68 -7.00
C ALA A 31 1.97 -10.61 -6.18
N PRO A 32 2.53 -11.67 -6.78
CA PRO A 32 3.52 -12.51 -6.11
C PRO A 32 4.73 -11.71 -5.57
N LEU A 33 5.25 -12.11 -4.42
CA LEU A 33 6.52 -11.59 -3.90
C LEU A 33 7.69 -12.20 -4.68
N PHE A 34 8.79 -11.46 -4.73
CA PHE A 34 10.01 -11.87 -5.40
C PHE A 34 11.19 -11.86 -4.42
N GLU A 35 11.96 -12.94 -4.46
CA GLU A 35 13.29 -13.01 -3.87
C GLU A 35 14.30 -12.43 -4.88
N THR A 36 14.95 -11.35 -4.48
CA THR A 36 15.98 -10.64 -5.27
C THR A 36 17.27 -10.57 -4.46
N LYS A 37 18.34 -10.01 -5.05
CA LYS A 37 19.60 -9.77 -4.33
C LYS A 37 19.42 -8.88 -3.09
N ASP A 38 18.41 -8.01 -3.11
CA ASP A 38 18.09 -7.08 -2.02
C ASP A 38 17.12 -7.68 -0.99
N GLY A 39 16.84 -8.98 -1.08
CA GLY A 39 15.86 -9.69 -0.25
C GLY A 39 14.49 -9.81 -0.90
N VAL A 40 13.47 -10.10 -0.08
CA VAL A 40 12.11 -10.39 -0.53
C VAL A 40 11.27 -9.11 -0.58
N CYS A 41 10.70 -8.82 -1.75
CA CYS A 41 9.87 -7.63 -1.96
C CYS A 41 8.80 -7.81 -3.05
N CYS A 42 7.83 -6.90 -3.06
CA CYS A 42 6.90 -6.76 -4.18
C CYS A 42 7.49 -5.84 -5.27
N VAL A 43 7.87 -6.43 -6.40
CA VAL A 43 8.47 -5.70 -7.54
C VAL A 43 7.48 -4.75 -8.22
N VAL A 44 6.20 -5.11 -8.26
CA VAL A 44 5.15 -4.26 -8.84
C VAL A 44 4.93 -2.99 -8.02
N CYS A 45 4.79 -3.11 -6.69
CA CYS A 45 4.65 -1.93 -5.83
C CYS A 45 5.91 -1.06 -5.84
N ARG A 46 7.10 -1.68 -5.88
CA ARG A 46 8.38 -0.98 -5.96
C ARG A 46 8.49 -0.13 -7.22
N GLU A 47 8.21 -0.69 -8.40
CA GLU A 47 8.29 0.05 -9.67
C GLU A 47 7.20 1.11 -9.82
N LEU A 48 6.02 0.89 -9.22
CA LEU A 48 4.91 1.84 -9.24
C LEU A 48 4.96 2.92 -8.14
N GLY A 49 6.02 2.94 -7.32
CA GLY A 49 6.21 3.93 -6.25
C GLY A 49 5.18 3.83 -5.12
N ALA A 50 4.60 2.65 -4.90
CA ALA A 50 3.67 2.39 -3.80
C ALA A 50 4.40 1.77 -2.60
N PRO A 51 3.93 1.97 -1.34
CA PRO A 51 4.43 1.20 -0.22
C PRO A 51 4.08 -0.27 -0.50
N GLY A 52 5.11 -1.06 -0.81
CA GLY A 52 4.99 -2.49 -1.04
C GLY A 52 5.52 -3.24 0.17
N THR A 53 4.94 -4.40 0.45
CA THR A 53 5.48 -5.31 1.46
C THR A 53 6.93 -5.67 1.13
N THR A 54 7.86 -5.27 2.01
CA THR A 54 9.25 -5.72 2.03
C THR A 54 9.46 -6.48 3.33
N THR A 55 10.03 -7.67 3.27
CA THR A 55 10.40 -8.42 4.47
C THR A 55 11.84 -8.90 4.28
N PRO A 56 12.79 -8.49 5.12
CA PRO A 56 14.02 -9.23 5.25
C PRO A 56 13.66 -10.59 5.87
N GLU A 57 13.91 -11.69 5.18
CA GLU A 57 13.62 -13.03 5.73
C GLU A 57 14.60 -13.37 6.85
N SER A 58 14.07 -13.77 8.01
CA SER A 58 14.56 -14.92 8.77
C SER A 58 13.47 -15.46 9.68
N GLU A 59 13.30 -16.79 9.69
CA GLU A 59 12.41 -17.52 10.60
C GLU A 59 12.95 -17.49 12.04
N GLY A 60 12.06 -17.56 13.04
CA GLY A 60 12.37 -18.10 14.38
C GLY A 60 12.22 -17.15 15.59
N GLU A 61 11.29 -17.52 16.47
CA GLU A 61 11.26 -17.34 17.94
C GLU A 61 11.35 -15.95 18.65
N SER A 62 10.44 -15.77 19.60
CA SER A 62 10.37 -14.75 20.68
C SER A 62 11.49 -14.93 21.75
N PRO A 63 11.59 -14.12 22.84
CA PRO A 63 11.30 -12.69 23.06
C PRO A 63 12.42 -11.93 23.85
N SER A 64 12.38 -10.59 23.86
CA SER A 64 12.77 -9.66 24.97
C SER A 64 13.80 -8.55 24.69
N ARG A 65 13.40 -7.36 25.16
CA ARG A 65 14.14 -6.32 25.91
C ARG A 65 14.89 -5.18 25.18
N THR A 66 14.30 -3.98 25.37
CA THR A 66 14.85 -2.68 25.85
C THR A 66 16.05 -2.04 25.15
N THR A 67 15.86 -0.83 24.64
CA THR A 67 16.29 0.49 25.19
C THR A 67 16.14 1.54 24.07
N GLU A 68 15.23 2.51 24.20
CA GLU A 68 15.54 3.92 24.49
C GLU A 68 16.53 4.58 23.51
N ASN A 69 16.06 5.54 22.72
CA ASN A 69 16.46 6.96 22.82
C ASN A 69 15.69 7.81 21.78
N GLU A 70 14.90 8.75 22.31
CA GLU A 70 14.46 9.98 21.65
C GLU A 70 15.66 10.94 21.51
N PRO A 71 15.61 11.97 20.63
CA PRO A 71 15.33 13.29 21.20
C PRO A 71 14.54 14.26 20.30
N GLU A 72 13.50 14.81 20.91
CA GLU A 72 13.07 16.21 21.02
C GLU A 72 12.96 17.15 19.80
N GLN A 73 11.75 17.74 19.80
CA GLN A 73 11.09 18.75 18.99
C GLN A 73 11.81 20.11 18.83
N PRO A 74 11.32 20.98 17.92
CA PRO A 74 10.76 22.25 18.43
C PRO A 74 9.36 22.61 17.87
N LYS A 75 8.58 23.22 18.78
CA LYS A 75 7.19 23.67 18.70
C LYS A 75 6.95 24.84 17.74
N GLN A 76 5.73 24.93 17.18
CA GLN A 76 4.76 26.06 17.25
C GLN A 76 3.73 26.00 16.07
N PRO A 77 2.56 26.69 16.13
CA PRO A 77 1.72 27.09 17.26
C PRO A 77 0.29 26.49 17.16
N GLU A 78 -0.47 26.63 18.24
CA GLU A 78 -1.85 26.18 18.43
C GLU A 78 -2.81 26.60 17.29
N ARG A 79 -3.42 25.61 16.64
CA ARG A 79 -4.79 25.73 16.14
C ARG A 79 -5.65 24.83 17.00
N LEU A 80 -6.47 25.43 17.86
CA LEU A 80 -7.66 24.80 18.42
C LEU A 80 -8.62 24.53 17.26
N HIS A 81 -8.39 23.45 16.54
CA HIS A 81 -9.46 22.71 15.90
C HIS A 81 -9.52 21.43 16.70
N ALA A 82 -10.68 21.16 17.32
CA ALA A 82 -10.98 19.80 17.71
C ALA A 82 -10.72 18.96 16.46
N GLY A 83 -9.61 18.19 16.47
CA GLY A 83 -9.32 17.30 15.37
C GLY A 83 -10.55 16.40 15.20
N PRO A 84 -10.99 16.11 13.97
CA PRO A 84 -12.15 15.26 13.79
C PRO A 84 -11.93 13.99 14.60
N CYS A 85 -12.94 13.61 15.39
CA CYS A 85 -12.89 12.36 16.14
C CYS A 85 -12.58 11.24 15.14
N SER A 86 -11.82 10.20 15.54
CA SER A 86 -11.52 9.07 14.64
C SER A 86 -12.79 8.52 13.97
N GLU A 87 -13.91 8.59 14.70
CA GLU A 87 -15.26 8.27 14.21
C GLU A 87 -15.76 9.18 13.07
N GLU A 88 -15.59 10.50 13.16
CA GLU A 88 -15.99 11.44 12.09
C GLU A 88 -15.16 11.22 10.82
N VAL A 89 -13.86 10.94 10.98
CA VAL A 89 -12.97 10.62 9.85
C VAL A 89 -13.38 9.28 9.21
N ALA A 90 -13.69 8.27 10.04
CA ALA A 90 -14.16 6.97 9.56
C ALA A 90 -15.45 7.13 8.75
N GLU A 91 -16.43 7.89 9.25
CA GLU A 91 -17.69 8.14 8.56
C GLU A 91 -17.49 8.80 7.18
N GLU A 92 -16.61 9.79 7.08
CA GLU A 92 -16.34 10.45 5.80
C GLU A 92 -15.65 9.52 4.81
N ILE A 93 -14.75 8.66 5.29
CA ILE A 93 -14.11 7.63 4.44
C ILE A 93 -15.16 6.61 3.97
N GLU A 94 -16.07 6.15 4.84
CA GLU A 94 -17.16 5.25 4.47
C GLU A 94 -18.09 5.88 3.42
N LYS A 95 -18.50 7.14 3.62
CA LYS A 95 -19.32 7.89 2.65
C LYS A 95 -18.63 7.97 1.29
N ALA A 96 -17.33 8.25 1.28
CA ALA A 96 -16.54 8.27 0.05
C ALA A 96 -16.49 6.89 -0.63
N ILE A 97 -16.24 5.81 0.11
CA ILE A 97 -16.24 4.44 -0.43
C ILE A 97 -17.59 4.11 -1.07
N VAL A 98 -18.70 4.39 -0.39
CA VAL A 98 -20.05 4.14 -0.92
C VAL A 98 -20.30 4.92 -2.21
N ALA A 99 -19.88 6.19 -2.26
CA ALA A 99 -20.01 7.02 -3.46
C ALA A 99 -19.20 6.44 -4.64
N LEU A 100 -17.97 5.98 -4.40
CA LEU A 100 -17.14 5.34 -5.41
C LEU A 100 -17.75 4.02 -5.90
N CYS A 101 -18.24 3.16 -5.00
CA CYS A 101 -18.91 1.91 -5.35
C CYS A 101 -20.13 2.13 -6.26
N ARG A 102 -20.90 3.18 -6.02
CA ARG A 102 -22.04 3.56 -6.89
C ARG A 102 -21.62 4.07 -8.26
N ARG A 103 -20.42 4.66 -8.35
CA ARG A 103 -19.89 5.24 -9.59
C ARG A 103 -19.30 4.20 -10.53
N VAL A 104 -18.60 3.19 -10.02
CA VAL A 104 -17.91 2.15 -10.81
C VAL A 104 -18.77 1.57 -11.96
N PRO A 105 -20.04 1.16 -11.76
CA PRO A 105 -20.85 0.56 -12.83
C PRO A 105 -21.20 1.52 -13.97
N THR A 106 -21.04 2.82 -13.77
CA THR A 106 -21.36 3.86 -14.77
C THR A 106 -20.17 4.22 -15.66
N GLU A 107 -18.97 3.76 -15.30
CA GLU A 107 -17.76 4.08 -16.06
C GLU A 107 -17.58 3.14 -17.26
N SER A 108 -17.37 3.74 -18.44
CA SER A 108 -17.15 3.01 -19.70
C SER A 108 -15.66 2.80 -20.01
N ARG A 109 -14.78 3.55 -19.35
CA ARG A 109 -13.33 3.51 -19.55
C ARG A 109 -12.69 2.60 -18.51
N ALA A 110 -11.88 1.65 -18.98
CA ALA A 110 -11.22 0.66 -18.13
C ALA A 110 -10.28 1.33 -17.11
N GLU A 111 -9.58 2.40 -17.52
CA GLU A 111 -8.67 3.14 -16.65
C GLU A 111 -9.42 3.82 -15.51
N ASP A 112 -10.58 4.41 -15.79
CA ASP A 112 -11.40 5.11 -14.80
C ASP A 112 -12.00 4.10 -13.81
N CYS A 113 -12.50 2.95 -14.29
CA CYS A 113 -12.94 1.84 -13.44
C CYS A 113 -11.83 1.34 -12.52
N TYR A 114 -10.61 1.14 -13.04
CA TYR A 114 -9.44 0.73 -12.25
C TYR A 114 -9.10 1.76 -11.16
N LEU A 115 -9.08 3.05 -11.49
CA LEU A 115 -8.77 4.11 -10.52
C LEU A 115 -9.80 4.16 -9.38
N LEU A 116 -11.09 4.03 -9.70
CA LEU A 116 -12.14 3.99 -8.67
C LEU A 116 -12.00 2.77 -7.77
N MET A 117 -11.78 1.58 -8.34
CA MET A 117 -11.55 0.35 -7.57
C MET A 117 -10.29 0.44 -6.68
N LYS A 118 -9.22 1.05 -7.19
CA LYS A 118 -8.01 1.33 -6.41
C LYS A 118 -8.29 2.29 -5.25
N GLY A 119 -9.10 3.32 -5.48
CA GLY A 119 -9.58 4.26 -4.46
C GLY A 119 -10.38 3.57 -3.36
N ILE A 120 -11.34 2.71 -3.75
CA ILE A 120 -12.14 1.89 -2.82
C ILE A 120 -11.23 1.04 -1.93
N ARG A 121 -10.27 0.32 -2.53
CA ARG A 121 -9.32 -0.51 -1.77
C ARG A 121 -8.51 0.30 -0.75
N LYS A 122 -8.08 1.50 -1.13
CA LYS A 122 -7.34 2.41 -0.24
C LYS A 122 -8.21 2.95 0.89
N GLY A 123 -9.46 3.31 0.62
CA GLY A 123 -10.41 3.70 1.67
C GLY A 123 -10.65 2.58 2.68
N VAL A 124 -10.89 1.35 2.21
CA VAL A 124 -11.08 0.18 3.09
C VAL A 124 -9.82 -0.15 3.90
N GLN A 125 -8.63 0.11 3.36
CA GLN A 125 -7.39 -0.02 4.13
C GLN A 125 -7.31 1.06 5.21
N ALA A 126 -7.59 2.32 4.87
CA ALA A 126 -7.57 3.42 5.84
C ALA A 126 -8.54 3.18 7.03
N LEU A 127 -9.74 2.66 6.78
CA LEU A 127 -10.68 2.31 7.86
C LEU A 127 -10.17 1.20 8.80
N ARG A 128 -9.33 0.28 8.30
CA ARG A 128 -8.73 -0.78 9.14
C ARG A 128 -7.57 -0.27 9.98
N ASP A 129 -6.98 0.86 9.57
CA ASP A 129 -5.80 1.45 10.19
C ASP A 129 -6.16 2.63 11.13
N LEU A 130 -7.44 3.01 11.23
CA LEU A 130 -7.99 3.96 12.21
C LEU A 130 -8.16 3.31 13.59
#